data_AF-A0A843RZY9-F1
#
_entry.id   AF-A0A843RZY9-F1
#
_cell.length_a   1.000
_cell.length_b   1.000
_cell.length_c   1.000
_cell.angle_alpha   90.00
_cell.angle_beta   90.00
_cell.angle_gamma   90.00
#
_symmetry.space_group_name_H-M   'P 1'
#
loop_
_entity.id
_entity.type
_entity.pdbx_description
1 polymer ?
#
loop_
_entity_poly.entity_id
_entity_poly.type
_entity_poly.pdbx_seq_one_letter_code
_entity_poly.pdbx_strand_id
1 'polypeptide(L)'
;MTDEQLEQLLTEIESDRVERKQSLSDPDKIHEAICAFANDMPGHAKPGVLFIGVRNDGSCAGEPITDKLLISLAQMRDDGTILPLPSMIVQKRVIVGCELAVAIVQPSRTLPVRYRGRVCIRVGPRRATATGDEERQLVERQRGFNLPFDARETVGATLSDLDVGYLRDEYLPAAIDPDVLAENRRPIEHQLRAIHFQGPGGSPTYAGLLVAGIDSTAWMPGAYVQFVRFAGTELSDSVRDEKLLSGRLADVLRGVDDVIKAHNEVTVDFTSHETEVRVPAYPLAALQQIIRNAVMHRNYEGTGAPVRVYWFDDRIEVHSPGGPYGQVTAENFGEPYVSDYRNPLIAEAMRTLGFVQRFGVGIAIARRELEKNGNPPLEFDVQPTAVLATLRRRP
;
A
#
# COMPACT_ATOMS: atom_id res chain seq x y z
N MET A 1 10.08 16.76 22.09
CA MET A 1 10.20 16.44 23.53
C MET A 1 10.41 17.75 24.27
N THR A 2 9.81 17.90 25.45
CA THR A 2 9.99 19.07 26.31
C THR A 2 11.26 18.95 27.14
N ASP A 3 11.78 20.07 27.66
CA ASP A 3 13.00 20.06 28.47
C ASP A 3 12.82 19.26 29.78
N GLU A 4 11.62 19.28 30.37
CA GLU A 4 11.26 18.49 31.55
C GLU A 4 11.33 16.96 31.27
N GLN A 5 10.89 16.52 30.09
CA GLN A 5 10.99 15.11 29.69
C GLN A 5 12.45 14.68 29.48
N LEU A 6 13.29 15.60 28.98
CA LEU A 6 14.72 15.32 28.79
C LEU A 6 15.45 15.27 30.14
N GLU A 7 15.07 16.11 31.10
CA GLU A 7 15.59 16.09 32.47
C GLU A 7 15.28 14.78 33.20
N GLN A 8 14.05 14.27 33.08
CA GLN A 8 13.69 12.95 33.62
C GLN A 8 14.55 11.84 33.03
N LEU A 9 14.70 11.81 31.70
CA LEU A 9 15.54 10.81 31.03
C LEU A 9 17.03 10.97 31.38
N LEU A 10 17.49 12.18 31.67
CA LEU A 10 18.87 12.42 32.08
C LEU A 10 19.14 11.90 33.49
N THR A 11 18.16 11.97 34.40
CA THR A 11 18.30 11.67 35.84
C THR A 11 17.90 10.24 36.24
N GLU A 12 17.08 9.55 35.44
CA GLU A 12 16.72 8.15 35.68
C GLU A 12 17.90 7.17 35.50
N ILE A 13 17.86 6.04 36.23
CA ILE A 13 18.80 4.90 36.06
C ILE A 13 18.77 4.43 34.60
N GLU A 14 19.91 3.99 34.07
CA GLU A 14 20.11 3.61 32.66
C GLU A 14 18.89 2.92 32.03
N SER A 15 18.18 3.67 31.19
CA SER A 15 17.14 3.14 30.32
C SER A 15 17.75 2.75 28.98
N ASP A 16 17.21 1.69 28.41
CA ASP A 16 17.38 1.28 27.01
C ASP A 16 17.10 2.39 25.97
N ARG A 17 16.49 3.52 26.37
CA ARG A 17 16.19 4.68 25.52
C ARG A 17 17.17 5.85 25.69
N VAL A 18 18.17 5.75 26.56
CA VAL A 18 19.10 6.85 26.85
C VAL A 18 20.55 6.40 26.67
N GLU A 19 21.35 7.24 26.00
CA GLU A 19 22.81 7.07 25.95
C GLU A 19 23.46 8.38 26.39
N ARG A 20 24.43 8.28 27.30
CA ARG A 20 25.21 9.42 27.81
C ARG A 20 26.65 9.30 27.33
N LYS A 21 27.21 10.38 26.80
CA LYS A 21 28.61 10.47 26.39
C LYS A 21 29.20 11.83 26.75
N GLN A 22 30.46 11.82 27.15
CA GLN A 22 31.19 13.04 27.44
C GLN A 22 31.50 13.80 26.14
N SER A 23 31.95 13.09 25.10
CA SER A 23 32.33 13.65 23.81
C SER A 23 32.08 12.67 22.64
N LEU A 24 32.41 13.06 21.42
CA LEU A 24 32.32 12.22 20.21
C LEU A 24 33.55 11.31 20.01
N SER A 25 34.33 11.03 21.05
CA SER A 25 35.59 10.26 20.94
C SER A 25 35.41 8.82 20.42
N ASP A 26 34.23 8.22 20.66
CA ASP A 26 33.89 6.87 20.22
C ASP A 26 32.77 6.90 19.17
N PRO A 27 33.04 7.31 17.92
CA PRO A 27 32.01 7.48 16.89
C PRO A 27 31.27 6.17 16.61
N ASP A 28 31.95 5.02 16.56
CA ASP A 28 31.32 3.73 16.28
C ASP A 28 30.25 3.38 17.32
N LYS A 29 30.50 3.63 18.62
CA LYS A 29 29.51 3.40 19.69
C LYS A 29 28.30 4.32 19.57
N ILE A 30 28.50 5.54 19.07
CA ILE A 30 27.42 6.50 18.85
C ILE A 30 26.54 6.03 17.69
N HIS A 31 27.13 5.59 16.57
CA HIS A 31 26.37 5.03 15.45
C HIS A 31 25.59 3.78 15.87
N GLU A 32 26.20 2.86 16.63
CA GLU A 32 25.51 1.70 17.17
C GLU A 32 24.33 2.09 18.07
N ALA A 33 24.47 3.14 18.88
CA ALA A 33 23.38 3.67 19.70
C ALA A 33 22.25 4.26 18.84
N ILE A 34 22.56 5.07 17.83
CA ILE A 34 21.57 5.63 16.89
C ILE A 34 20.82 4.50 16.19
N CYS A 35 21.55 3.51 15.68
CA CYS A 35 21.00 2.31 15.04
C CYS A 35 20.07 1.54 16.00
N ALA A 36 20.50 1.32 17.24
CA ALA A 36 19.71 0.60 18.24
C ALA A 36 18.44 1.36 18.67
N PHE A 37 18.51 2.68 18.81
CA PHE A 37 17.33 3.51 19.10
C PHE A 37 16.34 3.51 17.94
N ALA A 38 16.82 3.52 16.70
CA ALA A 38 15.96 3.41 15.53
C ALA A 38 15.28 2.03 15.45
N ASN A 39 15.93 0.96 15.90
CA ASN A 39 15.34 -0.39 15.88
C ASN A 39 14.33 -0.65 17.00
N ASP A 40 14.41 0.04 18.14
CA ASP A 40 13.47 -0.06 19.27
C ASP A 40 13.05 -1.51 19.60
N MET A 41 14.03 -2.39 19.77
CA MET A 41 13.79 -3.81 20.10
C MET A 41 12.91 -4.02 21.35
N PRO A 42 13.00 -3.19 22.42
CA PRO A 42 12.08 -3.27 23.55
C PRO A 42 10.61 -2.93 23.20
N GLY A 43 10.37 -2.17 22.12
CA GLY A 43 9.04 -1.90 21.58
C GLY A 43 8.29 -0.78 22.30
N HIS A 44 8.98 0.25 22.76
CA HIS A 44 8.35 1.37 23.47
C HIS A 44 7.56 2.32 22.56
N ALA A 45 7.83 2.30 21.26
CA ALA A 45 7.33 3.23 20.24
C ALA A 45 7.59 4.70 20.61
N LYS A 46 8.67 4.97 21.36
CA LYS A 46 9.06 6.30 21.84
C LYS A 46 10.50 6.61 21.40
N PRO A 47 10.85 7.88 21.17
CA PRO A 47 12.19 8.26 20.74
C PRO A 47 13.27 7.87 21.76
N GLY A 48 14.43 7.48 21.23
CA GLY A 48 15.68 7.36 21.98
C GLY A 48 16.42 8.69 22.02
N VAL A 49 17.15 8.94 23.11
CA VAL A 49 17.84 10.21 23.35
C VAL A 49 19.32 9.95 23.63
N LEU A 50 20.17 10.59 22.84
CA LEU A 50 21.62 10.62 23.03
C LEU A 50 22.02 12.00 23.55
N PHE A 51 22.65 12.01 24.73
CA PHE A 51 23.21 13.21 25.36
C PHE A 51 24.73 13.23 25.20
N ILE A 52 25.25 14.27 24.57
CA ILE A 52 26.69 14.56 24.50
C ILE A 52 27.01 15.76 25.40
N GLY A 53 28.09 15.66 26.18
CA GLY A 53 28.48 16.66 27.19
C GLY A 53 28.16 16.24 28.63
N VAL A 54 27.77 14.98 28.85
CA VAL A 54 27.48 14.41 30.18
C VAL A 54 28.33 13.18 30.48
N ARG A 55 28.65 12.99 31.76
CA ARG A 55 29.28 11.76 32.25
C ARG A 55 28.22 10.65 32.40
N ASN A 56 28.67 9.42 32.60
CA ASN A 56 27.77 8.25 32.72
C ASN A 56 26.82 8.37 33.93
N ASP A 57 27.22 9.10 34.97
CA ASP A 57 26.42 9.38 36.18
C ASP A 57 25.42 10.53 36.01
N GLY A 58 25.34 11.14 34.81
CA GLY A 58 24.46 12.28 34.52
C GLY A 58 25.03 13.65 34.90
N SER A 59 26.24 13.72 35.47
CA SER A 59 26.89 14.99 35.79
C SER A 59 27.47 15.68 34.55
N CYS A 60 27.59 17.02 34.59
CA CYS A 60 28.14 17.78 33.45
C CYS A 60 29.60 17.39 33.18
N ALA A 61 29.95 17.16 31.91
CA ALA A 61 31.35 16.97 31.51
C ALA A 61 32.13 18.30 31.52
N GLY A 62 31.43 19.42 31.32
CA GLY A 62 32.00 20.77 31.30
C GLY A 62 32.66 21.15 29.97
N GLU A 63 32.52 20.33 28.93
CA GLU A 63 33.02 20.61 27.58
C GLU A 63 32.07 21.56 26.83
N PRO A 64 32.60 22.57 26.11
CA PRO A 64 31.76 23.52 25.38
C PRO A 64 31.09 22.84 24.18
N ILE A 65 29.76 22.99 24.07
CA ILE A 65 28.98 22.52 22.93
C ILE A 65 29.08 23.54 21.80
N THR A 66 29.91 23.23 20.81
CA THR A 66 30.17 24.07 19.62
C THR A 66 29.29 23.68 18.43
N ASP A 67 29.08 24.59 17.49
CA ASP A 67 28.33 24.32 16.25
C ASP A 67 28.95 23.18 15.44
N LYS A 68 30.29 23.09 15.43
CA LYS A 68 31.02 21.99 14.78
C LYS A 68 30.62 20.62 15.35
N LEU A 69 30.45 20.54 16.68
CA LEU A 69 30.01 19.32 17.36
C LEU A 69 28.60 18.91 16.91
N LEU A 70 27.67 19.87 16.84
CA LEU A 70 26.29 19.64 16.40
C LEU A 70 26.23 19.16 14.94
N ILE A 71 27.01 19.79 14.06
CA ILE A 71 27.10 19.40 12.64
C ILE A 71 27.68 17.99 12.53
N SER A 72 28.78 17.69 13.21
CA SER A 72 29.38 16.35 13.17
C SER A 72 28.44 15.27 13.70
N LEU A 73 27.67 15.55 14.75
CA LEU A 73 26.67 14.62 15.26
C LEU A 73 25.49 14.44 14.29
N ALA A 74 25.06 15.52 13.62
CA ALA A 74 24.00 15.44 12.61
C ALA A 74 24.45 14.64 11.36
N GLN A 75 25.71 14.77 10.95
CA GLN A 75 26.32 14.06 9.82
C GLN A 75 26.34 12.53 10.01
N MET A 76 26.34 12.03 11.26
CA MET A 76 26.27 10.58 11.53
C MET A 76 24.97 9.94 11.02
N ARG A 77 23.96 10.75 10.66
CA ARG A 77 22.74 10.27 10.01
C ARG A 77 22.98 9.87 8.56
N ASP A 78 23.78 10.63 7.83
CA ASP A 78 23.89 10.60 6.36
C ASP A 78 25.32 10.37 5.83
N ASP A 79 26.23 9.89 6.68
CA ASP A 79 27.59 9.49 6.32
C ASP A 79 27.68 8.16 5.54
N GLY A 80 26.54 7.52 5.27
CA GLY A 80 26.43 6.26 4.55
C GLY A 80 26.69 5.00 5.38
N THR A 81 26.97 5.13 6.69
CA THR A 81 27.24 3.97 7.55
C THR A 81 25.98 3.36 8.17
N ILE A 82 24.92 4.15 8.33
CA ILE A 82 23.60 3.72 8.84
C ILE A 82 22.58 3.71 7.71
N LEU A 83 21.96 2.54 7.45
CA LEU A 83 20.96 2.37 6.39
C LEU A 83 19.77 1.49 6.86
N PRO A 84 18.51 1.82 6.52
CA PRO A 84 18.07 3.09 5.92
C PRO A 84 18.36 4.30 6.83
N LEU A 85 18.33 5.51 6.26
CA LEU A 85 18.67 6.74 6.98
C LEU A 85 17.72 6.92 8.19
N PRO A 86 18.26 7.06 9.42
CA PRO A 86 17.43 7.22 10.60
C PRO A 86 16.82 8.63 10.66
N SER A 87 15.63 8.75 11.25
CA SER A 87 15.04 10.05 11.55
C SER A 87 15.59 10.57 12.88
N MET A 88 16.40 11.62 12.82
CA MET A 88 17.09 12.19 13.98
C MET A 88 17.08 13.72 13.93
N ILE A 89 16.91 14.34 15.09
CA ILE A 89 17.03 15.79 15.30
C ILE A 89 18.13 16.05 16.32
N VAL A 90 19.06 16.96 16.01
CA VAL A 90 20.17 17.36 16.89
C VAL A 90 19.99 18.81 17.31
N GLN A 91 20.04 19.10 18.61
CA GLN A 91 19.89 20.44 19.16
C GLN A 91 20.81 20.67 20.36
N LYS A 92 21.29 21.91 20.54
CA LYS A 92 21.89 22.35 21.80
C LYS A 92 20.78 22.64 22.80
N ARG A 93 20.90 22.13 24.03
CA ARG A 93 19.95 22.35 25.13
C ARG A 93 20.72 22.61 26.42
N VAL A 94 20.11 23.36 27.34
CA VAL A 94 20.61 23.54 28.70
C VAL A 94 19.67 22.79 29.64
N ILE A 95 20.14 21.70 30.23
CA ILE A 95 19.33 20.78 31.04
C ILE A 95 20.04 20.64 32.38
N VAL A 96 19.33 20.90 33.49
CA VAL A 96 19.91 20.95 34.87
C VAL A 96 21.17 21.82 34.94
N GLY A 97 21.20 22.93 34.18
CA GLY A 97 22.34 23.85 34.13
C GLY A 97 23.57 23.36 33.33
N CYS A 98 23.53 22.16 32.73
CA CYS A 98 24.57 21.68 31.82
C CYS A 98 24.25 22.05 30.37
N GLU A 99 25.23 22.57 29.60
CA GLU A 99 25.10 22.68 28.14
C GLU A 99 25.33 21.31 27.48
N LEU A 100 24.35 20.81 26.73
CA LEU A 100 24.36 19.49 26.11
C LEU A 100 23.99 19.56 24.63
N ALA A 101 24.61 18.69 23.83
CA ALA A 101 24.09 18.34 22.52
C ALA A 101 23.16 17.13 22.65
N VAL A 102 21.90 17.31 22.27
CA VAL A 102 20.85 16.30 22.39
C VAL A 102 20.47 15.83 21.00
N ALA A 103 20.67 14.55 20.73
CA ALA A 103 20.21 13.88 19.52
C ALA A 103 18.99 13.01 19.85
N ILE A 104 17.84 13.34 19.28
CA ILE A 104 16.59 12.62 19.45
C ILE A 104 16.38 11.74 18.21
N VAL A 105 16.44 10.43 18.39
CA VAL A 105 16.29 9.43 17.33
C VAL A 105 14.90 8.84 17.40
N GLN A 106 14.15 8.93 16.31
CA GLN A 106 12.82 8.32 16.19
C GLN A 106 12.96 6.84 15.83
N PRO A 107 12.10 5.96 16.40
CA PRO A 107 12.01 4.57 15.95
C PRO A 107 11.70 4.51 14.45
N SER A 108 12.43 3.66 13.73
CA SER A 108 12.20 3.39 12.32
C SER A 108 10.87 2.66 12.16
N ARG A 109 10.13 3.08 11.13
CA ARG A 109 8.86 2.47 10.72
C ARG A 109 9.04 1.52 9.54
N THR A 110 10.23 1.48 8.94
CA THR A 110 10.54 0.66 7.77
C THR A 110 11.47 -0.48 8.18
N LEU A 111 12.27 -1.02 7.26
CA LEU A 111 13.22 -2.11 7.52
C LEU A 111 14.11 -1.86 8.75
N PRO A 112 14.64 -2.94 9.39
CA PRO A 112 15.60 -2.79 10.46
C PRO A 112 16.80 -1.96 10.00
N VAL A 113 17.13 -0.95 10.80
CA VAL A 113 18.28 -0.09 10.59
C VAL A 113 19.54 -0.88 10.86
N ARG A 114 20.51 -0.75 9.96
CA ARG A 114 21.81 -1.43 10.00
C ARG A 114 22.91 -0.41 10.09
N TYR A 115 23.87 -0.64 10.98
CA TYR A 115 25.14 0.07 11.02
C TYR A 115 26.23 -0.84 10.44
N ARG A 116 26.87 -0.44 9.34
CA ARG A 116 27.85 -1.26 8.59
C ARG A 116 27.37 -2.70 8.34
N GLY A 117 26.09 -2.84 7.97
CA GLY A 117 25.44 -4.11 7.68
C GLY A 117 24.92 -4.90 8.89
N ARG A 118 25.25 -4.48 10.12
CA ARG A 118 24.81 -5.15 11.36
C ARG A 118 23.58 -4.46 11.97
N VAL A 119 22.59 -5.24 12.36
CA VAL A 119 21.42 -4.72 13.09
C VAL A 119 21.81 -4.57 14.57
N CYS A 120 21.87 -3.33 15.05
CA CYS A 120 22.15 -3.04 16.46
C CYS A 120 20.84 -2.94 17.22
N ILE A 121 20.78 -3.51 18.42
CA ILE A 121 19.62 -3.48 19.32
C ILE A 121 20.06 -3.19 20.76
N ARG A 122 19.09 -2.86 21.61
CA ARG A 122 19.27 -2.77 23.07
C ARG A 122 18.74 -4.03 23.73
N VAL A 123 19.53 -4.57 24.66
CA VAL A 123 19.11 -5.66 25.56
C VAL A 123 19.28 -5.15 26.98
N GLY A 124 18.24 -4.50 27.51
CA GLY A 124 18.37 -3.65 28.70
C GLY A 124 19.27 -2.43 28.41
N PRO A 125 20.16 -2.02 29.34
CA PRO A 125 21.00 -0.82 29.15
C PRO A 125 22.13 -1.02 28.13
N ARG A 126 22.48 -2.28 27.79
CA ARG A 126 23.58 -2.58 26.87
C ARG A 126 23.14 -2.63 25.40
N ARG A 127 24.05 -2.27 24.50
CA ARG A 127 23.94 -2.53 23.05
C ARG A 127 24.34 -3.97 22.75
N ALA A 128 23.70 -4.57 21.75
CA ALA A 128 24.05 -5.87 21.19
C ALA A 128 23.79 -5.89 19.68
N THR A 129 24.42 -6.82 18.98
CA THR A 129 24.03 -7.18 17.60
C THR A 129 22.84 -8.13 17.69
N ALA A 130 21.81 -7.88 16.88
CA ALA A 130 20.65 -8.76 16.82
C ALA A 130 21.02 -10.16 16.31
N THR A 131 20.44 -11.17 16.93
CA THR A 131 20.42 -12.54 16.43
C THR A 131 19.45 -12.67 15.25
N GLY A 132 19.51 -13.78 14.49
CA GLY A 132 18.59 -14.00 13.37
C GLY A 132 17.11 -14.02 13.78
N ASP A 133 16.80 -14.49 15.00
CA ASP A 133 15.43 -14.47 15.53
C ASP A 133 15.00 -13.06 15.96
N GLU A 134 15.91 -12.26 16.52
CA GLU A 134 15.62 -10.85 16.86
C GLU A 134 15.47 -9.99 15.59
N GLU A 135 16.29 -10.22 14.55
CA GLU A 135 16.09 -9.61 13.23
C GLU A 135 14.72 -9.98 12.66
N ARG A 136 14.31 -11.25 12.76
CA ARG A 136 12.97 -11.70 12.33
C ARG A 136 11.87 -10.98 13.13
N GLN A 137 12.01 -10.86 14.45
CA GLN A 137 11.06 -10.14 15.30
C GLN A 137 10.94 -8.66 14.92
N LEU A 138 12.06 -7.98 14.62
CA LEU A 138 12.04 -6.60 14.15
C LEU A 138 11.30 -6.47 12.82
N VAL A 139 11.61 -7.33 11.85
CA VAL A 139 10.92 -7.37 10.55
C VAL A 139 9.43 -7.66 10.71
N GLU A 140 9.06 -8.57 11.62
CA GLU A 140 7.67 -8.92 11.93
C GLU A 140 6.89 -7.76 12.56
N ARG A 141 7.48 -7.04 13.53
CA ARG A 141 6.84 -5.85 14.13
C ARG A 141 6.69 -4.69 13.16
N GLN A 142 7.61 -4.58 12.20
CA GLN A 142 7.59 -3.57 11.15
C GLN A 142 6.66 -3.96 9.98
N ARG A 143 5.98 -5.12 10.03
CA ARG A 143 5.06 -5.58 8.99
C ARG A 143 3.90 -4.63 8.69
N GLY A 144 3.51 -3.74 9.61
CA GLY A 144 2.51 -2.70 9.31
C GLY A 144 2.84 -1.90 8.03
N PHE A 145 4.13 -1.76 7.69
CA PHE A 145 4.60 -1.06 6.48
C PHE A 145 5.05 -1.99 5.34
N ASN A 146 5.32 -3.28 5.61
CA ASN A 146 5.57 -4.31 4.58
C ASN A 146 4.29 -4.99 4.08
N LEU A 147 3.15 -4.67 4.68
CA LEU A 147 1.85 -5.11 4.15
C LEU A 147 1.64 -4.50 2.76
N PRO A 148 1.03 -5.26 1.83
CA PRO A 148 0.48 -4.71 0.60
C PRO A 148 -0.38 -3.49 0.92
N PHE A 149 -0.41 -2.50 0.01
CA PHE A 149 -1.06 -1.21 0.26
C PHE A 149 -2.49 -1.36 0.79
N ASP A 150 -3.27 -2.26 0.20
CA ASP A 150 -4.66 -2.52 0.56
C ASP A 150 -4.84 -3.08 1.99
N ALA A 151 -3.84 -3.74 2.55
CA ALA A 151 -3.84 -4.27 3.92
C ALA A 151 -3.35 -3.26 4.97
N ARG A 152 -2.84 -2.09 4.57
CA ARG A 152 -2.38 -1.06 5.50
C ARG A 152 -3.55 -0.31 6.12
N GLU A 153 -3.41 0.06 7.39
CA GLU A 153 -4.35 0.95 8.08
C GLU A 153 -4.26 2.36 7.53
N THR A 154 -5.42 3.00 7.43
CA THR A 154 -5.52 4.41 7.07
C THR A 154 -5.36 5.32 8.28
N VAL A 155 -4.74 6.47 8.07
CA VAL A 155 -4.58 7.49 9.10
C VAL A 155 -5.82 8.37 9.08
N GLY A 156 -6.61 8.34 10.16
CA GLY A 156 -7.75 9.23 10.36
C GLY A 156 -9.11 8.67 9.92
N ALA A 157 -9.17 7.57 9.16
CA ALA A 157 -10.45 6.94 8.86
C ALA A 157 -10.99 6.18 10.08
N THR A 158 -12.30 6.10 10.15
CA THR A 158 -13.05 5.47 11.23
C THR A 158 -14.14 4.58 10.67
N LEU A 159 -14.83 3.85 11.55
CA LEU A 159 -15.95 2.98 11.14
C LEU A 159 -17.10 3.75 10.48
N SER A 160 -17.25 5.05 10.74
CA SER A 160 -18.30 5.84 10.09
C SER A 160 -18.02 6.12 8.61
N ASP A 161 -16.78 5.90 8.15
CA ASP A 161 -16.42 6.00 6.74
C ASP A 161 -16.77 4.73 5.95
N LEU A 162 -17.19 3.66 6.66
CA LEU A 162 -17.62 2.39 6.09
C LEU A 162 -19.15 2.26 6.10
N ASP A 163 -19.70 1.72 5.02
CA ASP A 163 -21.08 1.27 4.93
C ASP A 163 -21.24 -0.08 5.66
N VAL A 164 -21.51 0.03 6.95
CA VAL A 164 -21.76 -1.13 7.82
C VAL A 164 -23.01 -1.91 7.40
N GLY A 165 -23.99 -1.25 6.78
CA GLY A 165 -25.19 -1.91 6.24
C GLY A 165 -24.81 -2.86 5.12
N TYR A 166 -24.11 -2.36 4.11
CA TYR A 166 -23.57 -3.17 3.01
C TYR A 166 -22.67 -4.32 3.50
N LEU A 167 -21.82 -4.07 4.50
CA LEU A 167 -20.97 -5.11 5.06
C LEU A 167 -21.79 -6.26 5.65
N ARG A 168 -22.87 -5.95 6.39
CA ARG A 168 -23.74 -6.95 7.03
C ARG A 168 -24.66 -7.65 6.05
N ASP A 169 -25.20 -6.91 5.10
CA ASP A 169 -26.29 -7.38 4.25
C ASP A 169 -25.76 -8.06 2.97
N GLU A 170 -24.55 -7.73 2.52
CA GLU A 170 -24.02 -8.19 1.23
C GLU A 170 -22.64 -8.84 1.34
N TYR A 171 -21.64 -8.16 1.93
CA TYR A 171 -20.27 -8.67 1.91
C TYR A 171 -20.05 -9.87 2.84
N LEU A 172 -20.44 -9.76 4.12
CA LEU A 172 -20.26 -10.84 5.10
C LEU A 172 -21.04 -12.12 4.72
N PRO A 173 -22.31 -12.04 4.25
CA PRO A 173 -23.03 -13.21 3.75
C PRO A 173 -22.38 -13.87 2.52
N ALA A 174 -21.66 -13.09 1.69
CA ALA A 174 -20.89 -13.65 0.57
C ALA A 174 -19.56 -14.28 1.03
N ALA A 175 -18.97 -13.76 2.11
CA ALA A 175 -17.65 -14.16 2.61
C ALA A 175 -17.68 -15.36 3.57
N ILE A 176 -18.75 -15.49 4.35
CA ILE A 176 -18.85 -16.39 5.50
C ILE A 176 -20.08 -17.28 5.33
N ASP A 177 -19.94 -18.55 5.68
CA ASP A 177 -21.06 -19.50 5.70
C ASP A 177 -22.23 -18.97 6.59
N PRO A 178 -23.49 -19.08 6.14
CA PRO A 178 -24.64 -18.53 6.87
C PRO A 178 -24.75 -19.00 8.33
N ASP A 179 -24.44 -20.27 8.61
CA ASP A 179 -24.56 -20.82 9.96
C ASP A 179 -23.48 -20.22 10.89
N VAL A 180 -22.24 -20.10 10.36
CA VAL A 180 -21.12 -19.46 11.07
C VAL A 180 -21.38 -17.98 11.31
N LEU A 181 -21.98 -17.29 10.33
CA LEU A 181 -22.32 -15.87 10.45
C LEU A 181 -23.43 -15.65 11.49
N ALA A 182 -24.46 -16.50 11.51
CA ALA A 182 -25.55 -16.43 12.48
C ALA A 182 -25.09 -16.68 13.92
N GLU A 183 -24.11 -17.58 14.12
CA GLU A 183 -23.50 -17.84 15.43
C GLU A 183 -22.51 -16.75 15.86
N ASN A 184 -22.03 -15.92 14.93
CA ASN A 184 -21.01 -14.91 15.19
C ASN A 184 -21.57 -13.69 15.95
N ARG A 185 -21.54 -13.76 17.28
CA ARG A 185 -21.98 -12.68 18.18
C ARG A 185 -20.91 -11.61 18.46
N ARG A 186 -19.80 -11.61 17.73
CA ARG A 186 -18.73 -10.63 17.93
C ARG A 186 -19.18 -9.23 17.49
N PRO A 187 -18.72 -8.15 18.17
CA PRO A 187 -18.90 -6.79 17.68
C PRO A 187 -18.36 -6.63 16.26
N ILE A 188 -18.93 -5.70 15.48
CA ILE A 188 -18.62 -5.53 14.06
C ILE A 188 -17.12 -5.33 13.83
N GLU A 189 -16.44 -4.62 14.73
CA GLU A 189 -15.02 -4.35 14.68
C GLU A 189 -14.18 -5.63 14.69
N HIS A 190 -14.55 -6.59 15.51
CA HIS A 190 -13.89 -7.89 15.55
C HIS A 190 -14.15 -8.71 14.28
N GLN A 191 -15.32 -8.54 13.66
CA GLN A 191 -15.64 -9.18 12.38
C GLN A 191 -14.81 -8.55 11.25
N LEU A 192 -14.72 -7.23 11.19
CA LEU A 192 -13.92 -6.50 10.20
C LEU A 192 -12.43 -6.78 10.31
N ARG A 193 -11.90 -6.93 11.54
CA ARG A 193 -10.52 -7.37 11.75
C ARG A 193 -10.27 -8.79 11.24
N ALA A 194 -11.25 -9.69 11.31
CA ALA A 194 -11.12 -11.07 10.84
C ALA A 194 -11.04 -11.15 9.30
N ILE A 195 -11.65 -10.20 8.59
CA ILE A 195 -11.58 -10.08 7.13
C ILE A 195 -10.58 -9.01 6.65
N HIS A 196 -9.72 -8.51 7.56
CA HIS A 196 -8.70 -7.50 7.27
C HIS A 196 -9.19 -6.15 6.74
N PHE A 197 -10.46 -5.79 6.98
CA PHE A 197 -11.02 -4.47 6.63
C PHE A 197 -10.77 -3.41 7.71
N GLN A 198 -10.30 -3.85 8.87
CA GLN A 198 -9.85 -3.00 9.96
C GLN A 198 -8.55 -3.61 10.50
N GLY A 199 -7.56 -2.77 10.77
CA GLY A 199 -6.29 -3.26 11.28
C GLY A 199 -6.25 -3.38 12.82
N PRO A 200 -5.07 -3.66 13.38
CA PRO A 200 -4.88 -3.82 14.82
C PRO A 200 -5.09 -2.52 15.63
N GLY A 201 -4.81 -1.35 15.04
CA GLY A 201 -4.99 -0.04 15.63
C GLY A 201 -6.45 0.45 15.64
N GLY A 202 -7.34 -0.28 14.96
CA GLY A 202 -8.78 -0.02 14.95
C GLY A 202 -9.22 0.93 13.83
N SER A 203 -8.31 1.40 12.98
CA SER A 203 -8.68 2.14 11.77
C SER A 203 -9.04 1.18 10.62
N PRO A 204 -9.95 1.56 9.72
CA PRO A 204 -10.15 0.87 8.46
C PRO A 204 -8.86 0.72 7.66
N THR A 205 -8.72 -0.41 6.96
CA THR A 205 -7.67 -0.58 5.95
C THR A 205 -8.09 0.05 4.62
N TYR A 206 -7.14 0.29 3.72
CA TYR A 206 -7.48 0.77 2.37
C TYR A 206 -8.39 -0.21 1.61
N ALA A 207 -8.24 -1.52 1.81
CA ALA A 207 -9.17 -2.53 1.30
C ALA A 207 -10.58 -2.33 1.86
N GLY A 208 -10.71 -2.12 3.17
CA GLY A 208 -12.00 -1.85 3.81
C GLY A 208 -12.69 -0.63 3.19
N LEU A 209 -11.94 0.46 2.98
CA LEU A 209 -12.46 1.67 2.34
C LEU A 209 -12.80 1.47 0.86
N LEU A 210 -12.02 0.71 0.09
CA LEU A 210 -12.35 0.46 -1.32
C LEU A 210 -13.56 -0.46 -1.48
N VAL A 211 -13.69 -1.48 -0.63
CA VAL A 211 -14.75 -2.48 -0.75
C VAL A 211 -16.06 -1.99 -0.16
N ALA A 212 -16.01 -1.28 0.96
CA ALA A 212 -17.18 -0.89 1.74
C ALA A 212 -17.18 0.58 2.16
N GLY A 213 -16.28 1.42 1.64
CA GLY A 213 -16.28 2.85 1.94
C GLY A 213 -17.48 3.57 1.35
N ILE A 214 -18.00 4.54 2.10
CA ILE A 214 -19.09 5.41 1.66
C ILE A 214 -18.58 6.35 0.55
N ASP A 215 -17.36 6.87 0.72
CA ASP A 215 -16.65 7.65 -0.29
C ASP A 215 -15.17 7.23 -0.38
N SER A 216 -14.91 6.25 -1.25
CA SER A 216 -13.55 5.76 -1.54
C SER A 216 -12.64 6.87 -2.10
N THR A 217 -13.19 7.87 -2.79
CA THR A 217 -12.42 8.90 -3.48
C THR A 217 -11.87 9.97 -2.54
N ALA A 218 -12.52 10.19 -1.40
CA ALA A 218 -12.00 11.04 -0.32
C ALA A 218 -10.65 10.54 0.23
N TRP A 219 -10.46 9.22 0.26
CA TRP A 219 -9.25 8.57 0.78
C TRP A 219 -8.24 8.23 -0.33
N MET A 220 -8.74 7.93 -1.52
CA MET A 220 -7.95 7.57 -2.69
C MET A 220 -8.53 8.29 -3.92
N PRO A 221 -8.05 9.50 -4.27
CA PRO A 221 -8.67 10.33 -5.31
C PRO A 221 -8.85 9.66 -6.67
N GLY A 222 -7.98 8.71 -7.03
CA GLY A 222 -8.10 7.92 -8.27
C GLY A 222 -8.89 6.62 -8.16
N ALA A 223 -9.62 6.38 -7.06
CA ALA A 223 -10.41 5.16 -6.82
C ALA A 223 -11.75 5.18 -7.58
N TYR A 224 -11.69 5.36 -8.89
CA TYR A 224 -12.83 5.30 -9.78
C TYR A 224 -12.41 4.78 -11.16
N VAL A 225 -13.39 4.38 -11.96
CA VAL A 225 -13.22 4.06 -13.38
C VAL A 225 -13.80 5.21 -14.20
N GLN A 226 -12.99 5.80 -15.07
CA GLN A 226 -13.44 6.76 -16.06
C GLN A 226 -13.75 6.03 -17.35
N PHE A 227 -14.99 6.10 -17.81
CA PHE A 227 -15.41 5.59 -19.10
C PHE A 227 -15.67 6.75 -20.06
N VAL A 228 -15.10 6.69 -21.27
CA VAL A 228 -15.32 7.70 -22.32
C VAL A 228 -15.56 7.01 -23.65
N ARG A 229 -16.70 7.29 -24.30
CA ARG A 229 -17.01 6.86 -25.65
C ARG A 229 -16.73 7.99 -26.63
N PHE A 230 -15.79 7.80 -27.54
CA PHE A 230 -15.44 8.78 -28.56
C PHE A 230 -16.24 8.54 -29.85
N ALA A 231 -16.50 9.61 -30.59
CA ALA A 231 -17.15 9.60 -31.91
C ALA A 231 -16.14 9.51 -33.07
N GLY A 232 -15.19 8.59 -32.97
CA GLY A 232 -14.16 8.39 -33.97
C GLY A 232 -13.03 7.52 -33.42
N THR A 233 -11.82 7.69 -33.94
CA THR A 233 -10.64 6.86 -33.63
C THR A 233 -9.52 7.61 -32.91
N GLU A 234 -9.65 8.93 -32.74
CA GLU A 234 -8.68 9.82 -32.13
C GLU A 234 -9.19 10.40 -30.81
N LEU A 235 -8.27 10.73 -29.90
CA LEU A 235 -8.59 11.36 -28.61
C LEU A 235 -9.17 12.77 -28.76
N SER A 236 -8.91 13.43 -29.89
CA SER A 236 -9.45 14.74 -30.26
C SER A 236 -10.90 14.69 -30.75
N ASP A 237 -11.45 13.49 -31.01
CA ASP A 237 -12.82 13.34 -31.48
C ASP A 237 -13.83 13.69 -30.39
N SER A 238 -15.04 14.08 -30.80
CA SER A 238 -16.10 14.46 -29.85
C SER A 238 -16.51 13.28 -28.96
N VAL A 239 -16.75 13.55 -27.68
CA VAL A 239 -17.23 12.55 -26.71
C VAL A 239 -18.73 12.33 -26.90
N ARG A 240 -19.15 11.08 -27.14
CA ARG A 240 -20.56 10.65 -27.23
C ARG A 240 -21.18 10.39 -25.85
N ASP A 241 -20.41 9.82 -24.93
CA ASP A 241 -20.84 9.50 -23.57
C ASP A 241 -19.61 9.50 -22.66
N GLU A 242 -19.78 9.99 -21.43
CA GLU A 242 -18.77 9.95 -20.38
C GLU A 242 -19.42 9.52 -19.07
N LYS A 243 -18.80 8.57 -18.38
CA LYS A 243 -19.25 8.10 -17.08
C LYS A 243 -18.10 7.99 -16.10
N LEU A 244 -18.32 8.53 -14.91
CA LEU A 244 -17.44 8.35 -13.76
C LEU A 244 -18.08 7.34 -12.82
N LEU A 245 -17.43 6.19 -12.63
CA LEU A 245 -17.90 5.10 -11.80
C LEU A 245 -17.06 5.05 -10.52
N SER A 246 -17.65 5.49 -9.41
CA SER A 246 -17.02 5.55 -8.08
C SER A 246 -17.92 4.98 -7.00
N GLY A 247 -17.39 4.82 -5.78
CA GLY A 247 -18.10 4.26 -4.63
C GLY A 247 -17.49 2.96 -4.14
N ARG A 248 -18.34 2.04 -3.66
CA ARG A 248 -17.92 0.70 -3.22
C ARG A 248 -17.45 -0.11 -4.42
N LEU A 249 -16.48 -1.00 -4.20
CA LEU A 249 -15.90 -1.83 -5.26
C LEU A 249 -16.97 -2.57 -6.08
N ALA A 250 -18.00 -3.13 -5.44
CA ALA A 250 -19.07 -3.83 -6.12
C ALA A 250 -19.88 -2.91 -7.05
N ASP A 251 -20.17 -1.67 -6.61
CA ASP A 251 -20.93 -0.70 -7.39
C ASP A 251 -20.14 -0.25 -8.62
N VAL A 252 -18.84 -0.02 -8.48
CA VAL A 252 -17.95 0.32 -9.59
C VAL A 252 -17.93 -0.82 -10.62
N LEU A 253 -17.78 -2.08 -10.18
CA LEU A 253 -17.70 -3.23 -11.08
C LEU A 253 -19.04 -3.51 -11.79
N ARG A 254 -20.17 -3.39 -11.08
CA ARG A 254 -21.51 -3.50 -11.68
C ARG A 254 -21.77 -2.36 -12.67
N GLY A 255 -21.42 -1.13 -12.30
CA GLY A 255 -21.52 0.02 -13.18
C GLY A 255 -20.70 -0.15 -14.45
N VAL A 256 -19.47 -0.69 -14.34
CA VAL A 256 -18.65 -1.04 -15.51
C VAL A 256 -19.40 -2.04 -16.39
N ASP A 257 -19.90 -3.14 -15.79
CA ASP A 257 -20.63 -4.18 -16.52
C ASP A 257 -21.84 -3.64 -17.27
N ASP A 258 -22.60 -2.72 -16.67
CA ASP A 258 -23.78 -2.12 -17.28
C ASP A 258 -23.40 -1.19 -18.43
N VAL A 259 -22.34 -0.40 -18.26
CA VAL A 259 -21.85 0.53 -19.29
C VAL A 259 -21.30 -0.23 -20.50
N ILE A 260 -20.48 -1.24 -20.29
CA ILE A 260 -19.95 -2.03 -21.41
C ILE A 260 -21.07 -2.78 -22.14
N LYS A 261 -22.08 -3.31 -21.44
CA LYS A 261 -23.24 -3.97 -22.07
C LYS A 261 -24.06 -2.98 -22.89
N ALA A 262 -24.27 -1.77 -22.39
CA ALA A 262 -25.06 -0.74 -23.07
C ALA A 262 -24.40 -0.23 -24.37
N HIS A 263 -23.07 -0.17 -24.41
CA HIS A 263 -22.31 0.35 -25.56
C HIS A 263 -21.81 -0.73 -26.52
N ASN A 264 -21.85 -2.01 -26.14
CA ASN A 264 -21.40 -3.11 -27.00
C ASN A 264 -22.46 -3.45 -28.05
N GLU A 265 -22.26 -2.92 -29.26
CA GLU A 265 -23.12 -3.20 -30.41
C GLU A 265 -23.19 -4.71 -30.69
N VAL A 266 -24.40 -5.21 -30.96
CA VAL A 266 -24.65 -6.60 -31.35
C VAL A 266 -25.20 -6.63 -32.76
N THR A 267 -24.43 -7.24 -33.67
CA THR A 267 -24.91 -7.50 -35.03
C THR A 267 -25.77 -8.75 -35.02
N VAL A 268 -26.91 -8.69 -35.70
CA VAL A 268 -27.82 -9.82 -35.87
C VAL A 268 -27.79 -10.26 -37.32
N ASP A 269 -27.37 -11.50 -37.58
CA ASP A 269 -27.41 -12.09 -38.90
C ASP A 269 -28.64 -12.98 -39.05
N PHE A 270 -29.53 -12.58 -39.96
CA PHE A 270 -30.75 -13.31 -40.31
C PHE A 270 -30.64 -14.05 -41.65
N THR A 271 -29.50 -13.94 -42.34
CA THR A 271 -29.37 -14.27 -43.76
C THR A 271 -28.44 -15.44 -44.06
N SER A 272 -27.44 -15.68 -43.21
CA SER A 272 -26.40 -16.68 -43.45
C SER A 272 -26.62 -18.04 -42.76
N HIS A 273 -27.57 -18.12 -41.82
CA HIS A 273 -27.83 -19.31 -41.02
C HIS A 273 -29.33 -19.63 -40.90
N GLU A 274 -29.67 -20.91 -40.68
CA GLU A 274 -31.06 -21.37 -40.47
C GLU A 274 -31.72 -20.78 -39.21
N THR A 275 -30.91 -20.22 -38.29
CA THR A 275 -31.36 -19.57 -37.04
C THR A 275 -30.63 -18.24 -36.84
N GLU A 276 -31.27 -17.31 -36.12
CA GLU A 276 -30.70 -16.00 -35.79
C GLU A 276 -29.37 -16.15 -35.04
N VAL A 277 -28.29 -15.59 -35.59
CA VAL A 277 -26.99 -15.54 -34.91
C VAL A 277 -26.69 -14.11 -34.50
N ARG A 278 -26.56 -13.90 -33.18
CA ARG A 278 -26.18 -12.61 -32.57
C ARG A 278 -24.70 -12.60 -32.26
N VAL A 279 -23.95 -11.70 -32.88
CA VAL A 279 -22.51 -11.57 -32.68
C VAL A 279 -22.19 -10.18 -32.13
N PRO A 280 -21.69 -10.06 -30.89
CA PRO A 280 -21.30 -8.77 -30.34
C PRO A 280 -20.00 -8.27 -30.99
N ALA A 281 -19.82 -6.94 -31.04
CA ALA A 281 -18.59 -6.32 -31.51
C ALA A 281 -17.37 -6.74 -30.68
N TYR A 282 -17.59 -6.96 -29.38
CA TYR A 282 -16.62 -7.49 -28.43
C TYR A 282 -17.26 -8.57 -27.55
N PRO A 283 -16.58 -9.69 -27.26
CA PRO A 283 -17.09 -10.65 -26.30
C PRO A 283 -17.10 -10.03 -24.89
N LEU A 284 -18.28 -9.99 -24.26
CA LEU A 284 -18.47 -9.35 -22.95
C LEU A 284 -17.52 -9.92 -21.90
N ALA A 285 -17.29 -11.23 -21.92
CA ALA A 285 -16.36 -11.90 -21.02
C ALA A 285 -14.94 -11.34 -21.12
N ALA A 286 -14.43 -11.03 -22.32
CA ALA A 286 -13.10 -10.44 -22.48
C ALA A 286 -13.04 -9.02 -21.90
N LEU A 287 -14.04 -8.18 -22.19
CA LEU A 287 -14.11 -6.83 -21.62
C LEU A 287 -14.13 -6.85 -20.10
N GLN A 288 -14.95 -7.73 -19.52
CA GLN A 288 -15.05 -7.91 -18.07
C GLN A 288 -13.71 -8.34 -17.47
N GLN A 289 -13.03 -9.32 -18.07
CA GLN A 289 -11.73 -9.77 -17.56
C GLN A 289 -10.68 -8.65 -17.58
N ILE A 290 -10.57 -7.89 -18.67
CA ILE A 290 -9.55 -6.85 -18.79
C ILE A 290 -9.83 -5.68 -17.86
N ILE A 291 -11.06 -5.19 -17.79
CA ILE A 291 -11.38 -4.03 -16.93
C ILE A 291 -11.34 -4.42 -15.45
N ARG A 292 -11.83 -5.61 -15.07
CA ARG A 292 -11.73 -6.10 -13.69
C ARG A 292 -10.28 -6.32 -13.26
N ASN A 293 -9.42 -6.82 -14.15
CA ASN A 293 -7.98 -6.92 -13.87
C ASN A 293 -7.33 -5.54 -13.69
N ALA A 294 -7.72 -4.55 -14.51
CA ALA A 294 -7.23 -3.18 -14.34
C ALA A 294 -7.61 -2.61 -12.97
N VAL A 295 -8.84 -2.82 -12.49
CA VAL A 295 -9.26 -2.40 -11.14
C VAL A 295 -8.49 -3.17 -10.06
N MET A 296 -8.40 -4.50 -10.18
CA MET A 296 -7.73 -5.37 -9.18
C MET A 296 -6.23 -5.05 -9.02
N HIS A 297 -5.52 -4.81 -10.13
CA HIS A 297 -4.07 -4.63 -10.13
C HIS A 297 -3.63 -3.15 -10.16
N ARG A 298 -4.57 -2.20 -10.17
CA ARG A 298 -4.29 -0.76 -10.15
C ARG A 298 -3.37 -0.41 -8.98
N ASN A 299 -2.42 0.49 -9.23
CA ASN A 299 -1.72 1.17 -8.16
C ASN A 299 -2.63 2.23 -7.51
N TYR A 300 -3.09 1.95 -6.30
CA TYR A 300 -3.88 2.89 -5.48
C TYR A 300 -3.00 3.86 -4.67
N GLU A 301 -1.69 3.62 -4.60
CA GLU A 301 -0.75 4.40 -3.79
C GLU A 301 -0.02 5.45 -4.64
N GLY A 302 0.00 6.70 -4.15
CA GLY A 302 0.84 7.76 -4.73
C GLY A 302 0.41 8.25 -6.13
N THR A 303 -0.80 7.93 -6.59
CA THR A 303 -1.34 8.39 -7.88
C THR A 303 -2.84 8.70 -7.82
N GLY A 304 -3.22 9.84 -8.39
CA GLY A 304 -4.61 10.25 -8.61
C GLY A 304 -5.19 9.77 -9.94
N ALA A 305 -4.41 9.09 -10.79
CA ALA A 305 -4.90 8.63 -12.09
C ALA A 305 -5.91 7.47 -11.90
N PRO A 306 -7.12 7.52 -12.46
CA PRO A 306 -8.08 6.42 -12.41
C PRO A 306 -7.74 5.31 -13.40
N VAL A 307 -8.45 4.18 -13.32
CA VAL A 307 -8.55 3.29 -14.49
C VAL A 307 -9.34 4.02 -15.57
N ARG A 308 -8.85 4.04 -16.80
CA ARG A 308 -9.57 4.67 -17.92
C ARG A 308 -9.97 3.62 -18.94
N VAL A 309 -11.22 3.68 -19.36
CA VAL A 309 -11.78 2.84 -20.42
C VAL A 309 -12.19 3.78 -21.55
N TYR A 310 -11.34 3.89 -22.56
CA TYR A 310 -11.57 4.73 -23.73
C TYR A 310 -12.07 3.86 -24.87
N TRP A 311 -13.26 4.17 -25.37
CA TRP A 311 -13.95 3.38 -26.37
C TRP A 311 -14.07 4.18 -27.66
N PHE A 312 -13.23 3.82 -28.63
CA PHE A 312 -13.20 4.36 -29.99
C PHE A 312 -14.04 3.50 -30.94
N ASP A 313 -14.31 4.01 -32.14
CA ASP A 313 -15.12 3.28 -33.12
C ASP A 313 -14.44 2.00 -33.66
N ASP A 314 -13.11 1.91 -33.54
CA ASP A 314 -12.28 0.78 -34.01
C ASP A 314 -11.67 -0.08 -32.88
N ARG A 315 -11.61 0.43 -31.64
CA ARG A 315 -10.95 -0.25 -30.52
C ARG A 315 -11.42 0.23 -29.14
N ILE A 316 -11.13 -0.56 -28.13
CA ILE A 316 -11.25 -0.19 -26.72
C ILE A 316 -9.86 -0.22 -26.09
N GLU A 317 -9.51 0.86 -25.40
CA GLU A 317 -8.28 1.00 -24.64
C GLU A 317 -8.58 1.02 -23.14
N VAL A 318 -7.95 0.13 -22.39
CA VAL A 318 -8.05 0.07 -20.93
C VAL A 318 -6.70 0.46 -20.34
N HIS A 319 -6.63 1.66 -19.75
CA HIS A 319 -5.45 2.22 -19.10
C HIS A 319 -5.50 1.95 -17.60
N SER A 320 -4.53 1.20 -17.09
CA SER A 320 -4.38 0.90 -15.66
C SER A 320 -3.13 1.58 -15.10
N PRO A 321 -3.26 2.45 -14.07
CA PRO A 321 -2.12 3.00 -13.35
C PRO A 321 -1.34 1.91 -12.62
N GLY A 322 -0.01 2.00 -12.66
CA GLY A 322 0.91 1.01 -12.11
C GLY A 322 1.39 0.03 -13.18
N GLY A 323 2.71 -0.21 -13.21
CA GLY A 323 3.31 -1.23 -14.06
C GLY A 323 3.30 -2.62 -13.42
N PRO A 324 4.08 -3.57 -14.00
CA PRO A 324 4.28 -4.90 -13.45
C PRO A 324 4.65 -4.90 -11.96
N TYR A 325 4.28 -5.95 -11.25
CA TYR A 325 4.43 -6.05 -9.80
C TYR A 325 4.96 -7.43 -9.40
N GLY A 326 5.81 -7.45 -8.38
CA GLY A 326 6.39 -8.68 -7.84
C GLY A 326 7.19 -9.44 -8.89
N GLN A 327 6.79 -10.69 -9.17
CA GLN A 327 7.42 -11.55 -10.16
C GLN A 327 7.03 -11.26 -11.63
N VAL A 328 6.03 -10.40 -11.85
CA VAL A 328 5.61 -10.02 -13.21
C VAL A 328 6.57 -8.95 -13.75
N THR A 329 7.07 -9.16 -14.96
CA THR A 329 7.88 -8.22 -15.73
C THR A 329 7.19 -7.88 -17.04
N ALA A 330 7.74 -6.94 -17.82
CA ALA A 330 7.18 -6.63 -19.13
C ALA A 330 7.27 -7.82 -20.10
N GLU A 331 8.32 -8.63 -19.98
CA GLU A 331 8.61 -9.76 -20.87
C GLU A 331 7.70 -10.97 -20.61
N ASN A 332 7.19 -11.12 -19.38
CA ASN A 332 6.35 -12.26 -18.99
C ASN A 332 4.88 -11.87 -18.76
N PHE A 333 4.51 -10.62 -19.07
CA PHE A 333 3.17 -10.11 -18.80
C PHE A 333 2.09 -10.89 -19.58
N GLY A 334 1.11 -11.42 -18.85
CA GLY A 334 0.02 -12.19 -19.43
C GLY A 334 0.36 -13.62 -19.80
N GLU A 335 1.55 -14.11 -19.42
CA GLU A 335 1.89 -15.53 -19.50
C GLU A 335 1.17 -16.34 -18.41
N PRO A 336 0.72 -17.57 -18.73
CA PRO A 336 0.09 -18.44 -17.74
C PRO A 336 0.98 -18.70 -16.52
N TYR A 337 0.37 -18.81 -15.34
CA TYR A 337 1.03 -19.12 -14.07
C TYR A 337 2.02 -18.08 -13.52
N VAL A 338 2.24 -16.96 -14.23
CA VAL A 338 3.02 -15.82 -13.74
C VAL A 338 2.07 -14.72 -13.28
N SER A 339 1.74 -14.73 -11.99
CA SER A 339 0.85 -13.74 -11.40
C SER A 339 1.30 -13.33 -10.01
N ASP A 340 1.24 -12.04 -9.72
CA ASP A 340 1.36 -11.51 -8.37
C ASP A 340 0.28 -10.46 -8.12
N TYR A 341 -0.19 -10.36 -6.88
CA TYR A 341 -1.29 -9.46 -6.52
C TYR A 341 -0.74 -8.25 -5.79
N ARG A 342 -0.77 -7.09 -6.46
CA ARG A 342 -0.49 -5.79 -5.85
C ARG A 342 -1.46 -5.50 -4.69
N ASN A 343 -2.73 -5.88 -4.87
CA ASN A 343 -3.81 -5.70 -3.92
C ASN A 343 -4.50 -7.04 -3.62
N PRO A 344 -3.91 -7.90 -2.77
CA PRO A 344 -4.43 -9.24 -2.49
C PRO A 344 -5.79 -9.24 -1.78
N LEU A 345 -6.09 -8.27 -0.91
CA LEU A 345 -7.39 -8.15 -0.24
C LEU A 345 -8.48 -7.67 -1.21
N ILE A 346 -8.14 -6.78 -2.14
CA ILE A 346 -9.07 -6.39 -3.23
C ILE A 346 -9.38 -7.61 -4.10
N ALA A 347 -8.35 -8.36 -4.50
CA ALA A 347 -8.53 -9.58 -5.29
C ALA A 347 -9.41 -10.62 -4.57
N GLU A 348 -9.21 -10.78 -3.26
CA GLU A 348 -10.06 -11.63 -2.42
C GLU A 348 -11.50 -11.13 -2.32
N ALA A 349 -11.72 -9.84 -2.14
CA ALA A 349 -13.05 -9.25 -2.11
C ALA A 349 -13.79 -9.44 -3.45
N MET A 350 -13.11 -9.19 -4.58
CA MET A 350 -13.70 -9.42 -5.91
C MET A 350 -14.05 -10.89 -6.15
N ARG A 351 -13.23 -11.82 -5.65
CA ARG A 351 -13.52 -13.26 -5.70
C ARG A 351 -14.74 -13.60 -4.86
N THR A 352 -14.78 -13.10 -3.64
CA THR A 352 -15.86 -13.32 -2.67
C THR A 352 -17.21 -12.86 -3.22
N LEU A 353 -17.21 -11.72 -3.91
CA LEU A 353 -18.40 -11.15 -4.55
C LEU A 353 -18.70 -11.78 -5.94
N GLY A 354 -17.92 -12.77 -6.39
CA GLY A 354 -18.14 -13.49 -7.64
C GLY A 354 -17.71 -12.76 -8.92
N PHE A 355 -16.93 -11.68 -8.83
CA PHE A 355 -16.46 -10.93 -10.00
C PHE A 355 -15.23 -11.55 -10.68
N VAL A 356 -14.38 -12.30 -9.97
CA VAL A 356 -13.15 -12.90 -10.53
C VAL A 356 -12.91 -14.33 -10.03
N GLN A 357 -12.13 -15.10 -10.80
CA GLN A 357 -11.72 -16.48 -10.48
C GLN A 357 -10.24 -16.56 -10.06
N ARG A 358 -9.86 -17.49 -9.18
CA ARG A 358 -8.57 -17.49 -8.46
C ARG A 358 -7.38 -18.16 -9.19
N PHE A 359 -7.39 -18.24 -10.52
CA PHE A 359 -6.42 -19.09 -11.25
C PHE A 359 -5.44 -18.36 -12.18
N GLY A 360 -5.40 -17.02 -12.18
CA GLY A 360 -4.50 -16.27 -13.07
C GLY A 360 -4.78 -16.49 -14.57
N VAL A 361 -5.95 -17.07 -14.90
CA VAL A 361 -6.36 -17.42 -16.27
C VAL A 361 -7.13 -16.30 -16.97
N GLY A 362 -7.35 -15.15 -16.31
CA GLY A 362 -8.23 -14.10 -16.83
C GLY A 362 -7.81 -13.57 -18.20
N ILE A 363 -6.51 -13.33 -18.41
CA ILE A 363 -5.96 -12.89 -19.70
C ILE A 363 -6.07 -14.00 -20.75
N ALA A 364 -5.81 -15.26 -20.38
CA ALA A 364 -5.96 -16.39 -21.28
C ALA A 364 -7.42 -16.59 -21.73
N ILE A 365 -8.38 -16.43 -20.81
CA ILE A 365 -9.81 -16.42 -21.13
C ILE A 365 -10.13 -15.27 -22.07
N ALA A 366 -9.69 -14.05 -21.79
CA ALA A 366 -9.93 -12.91 -22.66
C ALA A 366 -9.41 -13.13 -24.09
N ARG A 367 -8.17 -13.64 -24.23
CA ARG A 367 -7.58 -14.01 -25.53
C ARG A 367 -8.43 -15.05 -26.27
N ARG A 368 -8.84 -16.12 -25.57
CA ARG A 368 -9.66 -17.19 -26.16
C ARG A 368 -11.04 -16.69 -26.60
N GLU A 369 -11.71 -15.86 -25.80
CA GLU A 369 -13.02 -15.34 -26.15
C GLU A 369 -12.94 -14.35 -27.34
N LEU A 370 -11.88 -13.53 -27.41
CA LEU A 370 -11.62 -12.66 -28.56
C LEU A 370 -11.39 -13.47 -29.85
N GLU A 371 -10.54 -14.49 -29.78
CA GLU A 371 -10.26 -15.39 -30.90
C GLU A 371 -11.56 -16.08 -31.38
N LYS A 372 -12.34 -16.62 -30.44
CA LYS A 372 -13.63 -17.28 -30.74
C LYS A 372 -14.63 -16.33 -31.39
N ASN A 373 -14.64 -15.05 -31.03
CA ASN A 373 -15.52 -14.04 -31.61
C ASN A 373 -14.99 -13.48 -32.95
N GLY A 374 -13.75 -13.78 -33.32
CA GLY A 374 -13.08 -13.29 -34.53
C GLY A 374 -12.50 -11.88 -34.40
N ASN A 375 -12.24 -11.42 -33.17
CA ASN A 375 -11.51 -10.19 -32.92
C ASN A 375 -10.00 -10.40 -33.14
N PRO A 376 -9.25 -9.33 -33.49
CA PRO A 376 -7.79 -9.38 -33.46
C PRO A 376 -7.24 -9.71 -32.07
N PRO A 377 -6.00 -10.21 -31.97
CA PRO A 377 -5.36 -10.52 -30.69
C PRO A 377 -5.34 -9.32 -29.74
N LEU A 378 -5.46 -9.61 -28.45
CA LEU A 378 -5.31 -8.61 -27.39
C LEU A 378 -3.88 -8.05 -27.36
N GLU A 379 -3.75 -6.73 -27.49
CA GLU A 379 -2.47 -6.02 -27.45
C GLU A 379 -2.24 -5.44 -26.05
N PHE A 380 -0.99 -5.49 -25.56
CA PHE A 380 -0.58 -4.84 -24.31
C PHE A 380 0.64 -3.94 -24.55
N ASP A 381 0.58 -2.71 -24.05
CA ASP A 381 1.74 -1.85 -23.83
C ASP A 381 2.01 -1.77 -22.32
N VAL A 382 3.14 -2.37 -21.91
CA VAL A 382 3.50 -2.57 -20.50
C VAL A 382 4.66 -1.66 -20.16
N GLN A 383 4.39 -0.62 -19.37
CA GLN A 383 5.36 0.36 -18.93
C GLN A 383 5.62 0.23 -17.42
N PRO A 384 6.73 0.77 -16.89
CA PRO A 384 7.02 0.70 -15.45
C PRO A 384 5.95 1.33 -14.56
N THR A 385 5.19 2.30 -15.09
CA THR A 385 4.22 3.10 -14.32
C THR A 385 2.78 2.93 -14.80
N ALA A 386 2.52 2.20 -15.88
CA ALA A 386 1.19 2.00 -16.43
C ALA A 386 1.13 0.74 -17.31
N VAL A 387 -0.06 0.17 -17.44
CA VAL A 387 -0.38 -0.88 -18.41
C VAL A 387 -1.54 -0.41 -19.26
N LEU A 388 -1.40 -0.50 -20.57
CA LEU A 388 -2.45 -0.27 -21.55
C LEU A 388 -2.80 -1.61 -22.21
N ALA A 389 -4.09 -1.96 -22.19
CA ALA A 389 -4.63 -3.09 -22.94
C ALA A 389 -5.52 -2.58 -24.08
N THR A 390 -5.29 -3.05 -25.30
CA THR A 390 -6.05 -2.63 -26.49
C THR A 390 -6.80 -3.81 -27.08
N LEU A 391 -8.13 -3.69 -27.16
CA LEU A 391 -9.02 -4.65 -27.79
C LEU A 391 -9.53 -4.05 -29.10
N ARG A 392 -9.18 -4.64 -30.24
CA ARG A 392 -9.67 -4.17 -31.54
C ARG A 392 -11.04 -4.74 -31.87
N ARG A 393 -11.85 -3.92 -32.55
CA ARG A 393 -13.18 -4.32 -33.02
C ARG A 393 -13.07 -5.51 -33.96
N ARG A 394 -14.09 -6.37 -33.94
CA ARG A 394 -14.27 -7.41 -34.95
C ARG A 394 -14.34 -6.76 -36.35
N PRO A 395 -13.61 -7.28 -37.36
CA PRO A 395 -13.64 -6.79 -38.73
C PRO A 395 -15.03 -6.84 -39.38
#